data_AF-A0A150GUR7-F1
#
_entry.id   AF-A0A150GUR7-F1
#
_cell.length_a   1.000
_cell.length_b   1.000
_cell.length_c   1.000
_cell.angle_alpha   90.00
_cell.angle_beta   90.00
_cell.angle_gamma   90.00
#
_symmetry.space_group_name_H-M   'P 1'
#
loop_
_entity.id
_entity.type
_entity.pdbx_description
1 polymer ?
#
loop_
_entity_poly.entity_id
_entity_poly.type
_entity_poly.pdbx_seq_one_letter_code
_entity_poly.pdbx_strand_id
1 'polypeptide(L)'
;MIELRLAELLGRCPEVYALSPEALGATLEAVAELTGLQPHQVPQLVAADPALLLQPDRLKDNMRGLAEALCVEPRQLPGVVSREPGLLALSGPQLEQRLEALEELLLGALEAAFEAAMAAPGPGTRRQRQAPDAASRTLPAAAAAVVAAMLVAAPRLLGQNVGALVAKWQLLAALCSKAAAPTWAARLAAATVPERAELLDLPFTHLARLRYLSDFGLQGEVDPLEAVRASDELFQLQYPNFKQWLRG
;
A
#
# COMPACT_ATOMS: atom_id res chain seq x y z
N MET A 1 -12.28 0.27 -27.16
CA MET A 1 -11.82 -0.19 -25.83
C MET A 1 -12.96 -0.57 -24.88
N ILE A 2 -14.16 0.02 -24.99
CA ILE A 2 -15.32 -0.31 -24.13
C ILE A 2 -15.90 -1.71 -24.44
N GLU A 3 -15.97 -2.11 -25.71
CA GLU A 3 -16.53 -3.42 -26.13
C GLU A 3 -15.73 -4.63 -25.62
N LEU A 4 -14.40 -4.53 -25.55
CA LEU A 4 -13.52 -5.59 -25.03
C LEU A 4 -13.76 -5.86 -23.54
N ARG A 5 -13.99 -4.80 -22.74
CA ARG A 5 -14.29 -4.95 -21.31
C ARG A 5 -15.67 -5.51 -21.06
N LEU A 6 -16.65 -5.16 -21.89
CA LEU A 6 -18.01 -5.69 -21.77
C LEU A 6 -18.05 -7.19 -22.12
N ALA A 7 -17.39 -7.61 -23.20
CA ALA A 7 -17.32 -9.02 -23.58
C ALA A 7 -16.61 -9.88 -22.52
N GLU A 8 -15.54 -9.37 -21.92
CA GLU A 8 -14.83 -10.04 -20.83
C GLU A 8 -15.69 -10.16 -19.55
N LEU A 9 -16.43 -9.10 -19.21
CA LEU A 9 -17.34 -9.07 -18.07
C LEU A 9 -18.50 -10.05 -18.27
N LEU A 10 -19.10 -10.07 -19.47
CA LEU A 10 -20.16 -11.01 -19.84
C LEU A 10 -19.68 -12.46 -19.88
N GLY A 11 -18.42 -12.70 -20.26
CA GLY A 11 -17.79 -14.01 -20.19
C GLY A 11 -17.59 -14.51 -18.75
N ARG A 12 -17.39 -13.60 -17.79
CA ARG A 12 -17.16 -13.92 -16.37
C ARG A 12 -18.45 -14.04 -15.55
N CYS A 13 -19.50 -13.31 -15.91
CA CYS A 13 -20.81 -13.39 -15.26
C CYS A 13 -21.93 -13.16 -16.28
N PRO A 14 -22.37 -14.22 -16.97
CA PRO A 14 -23.41 -14.12 -18.01
C PRO A 14 -24.78 -13.75 -17.42
N GLU A 15 -25.01 -13.98 -16.13
CA GLU A 15 -26.29 -13.65 -15.46
C GLU A 15 -26.57 -12.14 -15.46
N VAL A 16 -25.54 -11.30 -15.55
CA VAL A 16 -25.70 -9.84 -15.69
C VAL A 16 -26.46 -9.49 -16.97
N TYR A 17 -26.36 -10.30 -18.03
CA TYR A 17 -27.09 -10.09 -19.28
C TYR A 17 -28.59 -10.40 -19.15
N ALA A 18 -28.99 -11.19 -18.16
CA ALA A 18 -30.39 -11.49 -17.91
C ALA A 18 -31.13 -10.33 -17.24
N LEU A 19 -30.41 -9.33 -16.72
CA LEU A 19 -31.00 -8.14 -16.11
C LEU A 19 -31.44 -7.14 -17.19
N SER A 20 -32.61 -6.54 -17.00
CA SER A 20 -32.99 -5.36 -17.78
C SER A 20 -32.09 -4.17 -17.41
N PRO A 21 -31.94 -3.17 -18.29
CA PRO A 21 -31.17 -1.97 -17.98
C PRO A 21 -31.62 -1.28 -16.69
N GLU A 22 -32.93 -1.26 -16.41
CA GLU A 22 -33.52 -0.69 -15.20
C GLU A 22 -33.13 -1.51 -13.95
N ALA A 23 -33.20 -2.85 -14.04
CA ALA A 23 -32.82 -3.73 -12.96
C ALA A 23 -31.31 -3.67 -12.65
N LEU A 24 -30.48 -3.54 -13.69
CA LEU A 24 -29.05 -3.33 -13.54
C LEU A 24 -28.75 -1.99 -12.88
N GLY A 25 -29.43 -0.91 -13.30
CA GLY A 25 -29.31 0.41 -12.67
C GLY A 25 -29.64 0.37 -11.18
N ALA A 26 -30.79 -0.21 -10.82
CA ALA A 26 -31.21 -0.36 -9.43
C ALA A 26 -30.22 -1.23 -8.61
N THR A 27 -29.63 -2.25 -9.23
CA THR A 27 -28.62 -3.11 -8.58
C THR A 27 -27.33 -2.34 -8.30
N LEU A 28 -26.87 -1.54 -9.26
CA LEU A 28 -25.68 -0.69 -9.10
C LEU A 28 -25.89 0.37 -8.02
N GLU A 29 -27.08 0.97 -7.94
CA GLU A 29 -27.47 1.91 -6.87
C GLU A 29 -27.49 1.22 -5.50
N ALA A 30 -28.12 0.05 -5.39
CA ALA A 30 -28.17 -0.71 -4.14
C ALA A 30 -26.76 -1.12 -3.65
N VAL A 31 -25.87 -1.50 -4.58
CA VAL A 31 -24.46 -1.80 -4.27
C VAL A 31 -23.72 -0.55 -3.79
N ALA A 32 -23.95 0.60 -4.44
CA ALA A 32 -23.37 1.88 -4.05
C ALA A 32 -23.82 2.28 -2.63
N GLU A 33 -25.12 2.17 -2.32
CA GLU A 33 -25.67 2.45 -0.99
C GLU A 33 -25.10 1.53 0.09
N LEU A 34 -25.02 0.23 -0.19
CA LEU A 34 -24.54 -0.78 0.76
C LEU A 34 -23.05 -0.61 1.11
N THR A 35 -22.24 -0.21 0.12
CA THR A 35 -20.78 -0.07 0.28
C THR A 35 -20.34 1.35 0.60
N GLY A 36 -21.22 2.34 0.42
CA GLY A 36 -20.88 3.77 0.46
C GLY A 36 -20.02 4.23 -0.72
N LEU A 37 -19.92 3.41 -1.79
CA LEU A 37 -19.21 3.77 -3.01
C LEU A 37 -19.98 4.82 -3.80
N GLN A 38 -19.25 5.70 -4.46
CA GLN A 38 -19.83 6.58 -5.46
C GLN A 38 -20.16 5.79 -6.74
N PRO A 39 -21.18 6.17 -7.52
CA PRO A 39 -21.57 5.43 -8.73
C PRO A 39 -20.43 5.20 -9.73
N HIS A 40 -19.50 6.15 -9.84
CA HIS A 40 -18.34 6.04 -10.74
C HIS A 40 -17.26 5.04 -10.25
N GLN A 41 -17.33 4.58 -8.99
CA GLN A 41 -16.39 3.62 -8.40
C GLN A 41 -16.89 2.18 -8.51
N VAL A 42 -18.20 1.97 -8.62
CA VAL A 42 -18.81 0.64 -8.78
C VAL A 42 -18.23 -0.14 -9.96
N PRO A 43 -17.96 0.43 -11.15
CA PRO A 43 -17.34 -0.31 -12.25
C PRO A 43 -15.98 -0.94 -11.91
N GLN A 44 -15.21 -0.38 -10.97
CA GLN A 44 -13.95 -0.96 -10.52
C GLN A 44 -14.17 -2.23 -9.71
N LEU A 45 -15.19 -2.24 -8.83
CA LEU A 45 -15.62 -3.43 -8.10
C LEU A 45 -16.09 -4.53 -9.07
N VAL A 46 -16.91 -4.16 -10.06
CA VAL A 46 -17.43 -5.10 -11.07
C VAL A 46 -16.32 -5.68 -11.94
N ALA A 47 -15.31 -4.89 -12.27
CA ALA A 47 -14.13 -5.37 -12.99
C ALA A 47 -13.34 -6.41 -12.17
N ALA A 48 -13.28 -6.24 -10.85
CA ALA A 48 -12.60 -7.17 -9.95
C ALA A 48 -13.39 -8.48 -9.78
N ASP A 49 -14.66 -8.42 -9.43
CA ASP A 49 -15.56 -9.58 -9.36
C ASP A 49 -17.01 -9.17 -9.72
N PRO A 50 -17.48 -9.47 -10.95
CA PRO A 50 -18.81 -9.07 -11.39
C PRO A 50 -19.94 -9.82 -10.68
N ALA A 51 -19.67 -11.00 -10.12
CA ALA A 51 -20.68 -11.79 -9.41
C ALA A 51 -21.15 -11.09 -8.11
N LEU A 52 -20.34 -10.18 -7.57
CA LEU A 52 -20.70 -9.40 -6.37
C LEU A 52 -21.91 -8.49 -6.57
N LEU A 53 -22.19 -8.07 -7.82
CA LEU A 53 -23.41 -7.31 -8.12
C LEU A 53 -24.68 -8.09 -7.76
N LEU A 54 -24.63 -9.42 -7.89
CA LEU A 54 -25.77 -10.31 -7.70
C LEU A 54 -25.77 -10.98 -6.33
N GLN A 55 -24.78 -10.68 -5.48
CA GLN A 55 -24.54 -11.35 -4.20
C GLN A 55 -24.41 -10.33 -3.06
N PRO A 56 -25.49 -9.63 -2.69
CA PRO A 56 -25.44 -8.56 -1.68
C PRO A 56 -25.02 -9.07 -0.30
N ASP A 57 -25.33 -10.32 0.05
CA ASP A 57 -24.93 -10.87 1.36
C ASP A 57 -23.43 -11.17 1.41
N ARG A 58 -22.85 -11.70 0.33
CA ARG A 58 -21.39 -11.85 0.21
C ARG A 58 -20.68 -10.49 0.30
N LEU A 59 -21.26 -9.45 -0.29
CA LEU A 59 -20.72 -8.09 -0.21
C LEU A 59 -20.73 -7.55 1.23
N LYS A 60 -21.80 -7.79 2.00
CA LYS A 60 -21.87 -7.44 3.43
C LYS A 60 -20.85 -8.21 4.26
N ASP A 61 -20.69 -9.51 4.00
CA ASP A 61 -19.72 -10.33 4.72
C ASP A 61 -18.29 -9.92 4.40
N ASN A 62 -17.98 -9.60 3.14
CA ASN A 62 -16.68 -9.07 2.74
C ASN A 62 -16.40 -7.70 3.38
N MET A 63 -17.40 -6.82 3.47
CA MET A 63 -17.29 -5.56 4.21
C MET A 63 -17.00 -5.81 5.70
N ARG A 64 -17.71 -6.74 6.35
CA ARG A 64 -17.47 -7.07 7.75
C ARG A 64 -16.06 -7.64 7.98
N GLY A 65 -15.67 -8.62 7.18
CA GLY A 65 -14.34 -9.22 7.23
C GLY A 65 -13.24 -8.17 7.01
N LEU A 66 -13.43 -7.24 6.08
CA LEU A 66 -12.48 -6.15 5.85
C LEU A 66 -12.40 -5.17 7.02
N ALA A 67 -13.52 -4.83 7.67
CA ALA A 67 -13.51 -3.99 8.87
C ALA A 67 -12.75 -4.66 10.03
N GLU A 68 -13.03 -5.94 10.28
CA GLU A 68 -12.39 -6.73 11.34
C GLU A 68 -10.89 -6.84 11.09
N ALA A 69 -10.50 -7.18 9.86
CA ALA A 69 -9.11 -7.42 9.52
C ALA A 69 -8.25 -6.15 9.51
N LEU A 70 -8.85 -5.00 9.17
CA LEU A 70 -8.18 -3.69 9.27
C LEU A 70 -8.33 -3.05 10.67
N CYS A 71 -9.04 -3.69 11.59
CA CYS A 71 -9.38 -3.15 12.92
C CYS A 71 -9.97 -1.73 12.85
N VAL A 72 -10.82 -1.47 11.85
CA VAL A 72 -11.50 -0.18 11.67
C VAL A 72 -12.97 -0.26 12.05
N GLU A 73 -13.52 0.85 12.51
CA GLU A 73 -14.95 0.91 12.75
C GLU A 73 -15.73 0.85 11.43
N PRO A 74 -16.92 0.20 11.39
CA PRO A 74 -17.71 0.07 10.16
C PRO A 74 -18.00 1.39 9.44
N ARG A 75 -18.11 2.50 10.17
CA ARG A 75 -18.33 3.85 9.62
C ARG A 75 -17.12 4.42 8.85
N GLN A 76 -15.91 3.93 9.11
CA GLN A 76 -14.68 4.37 8.44
C GLN A 76 -14.40 3.55 7.18
N LEU A 77 -14.96 2.35 7.09
CA LEU A 77 -14.72 1.41 6.01
C LEU A 77 -15.10 1.94 4.61
N PRO A 78 -16.21 2.68 4.41
CA PRO A 78 -16.51 3.28 3.09
C PRO A 78 -15.38 4.19 2.57
N GLY A 79 -14.66 4.89 3.47
CA GLY A 79 -13.49 5.71 3.09
C GLY A 79 -12.28 4.89 2.66
N VAL A 80 -12.14 3.65 3.12
CA VAL A 80 -11.12 2.68 2.68
C VAL A 80 -11.52 2.07 1.34
N VAL A 81 -12.75 1.56 1.26
CA VAL A 81 -13.31 0.88 0.09
C VAL A 81 -13.43 1.83 -1.12
N SER A 82 -13.76 3.10 -0.91
CA SER A 82 -13.79 4.10 -1.98
C SER A 82 -12.42 4.36 -2.62
N ARG A 83 -11.32 4.15 -1.90
CA ARG A 83 -9.95 4.28 -2.45
C ARG A 83 -9.52 3.04 -3.22
N GLU A 84 -10.03 1.87 -2.83
CA GLU A 84 -9.75 0.60 -3.50
C GLU A 84 -10.96 -0.35 -3.47
N PRO A 85 -11.94 -0.18 -4.40
CA PRO A 85 -13.17 -0.98 -4.40
C PRO A 85 -12.92 -2.47 -4.62
N GLY A 86 -11.84 -2.81 -5.33
CA GLY A 86 -11.47 -4.19 -5.63
C GLY A 86 -11.15 -5.03 -4.40
N LEU A 87 -10.90 -4.43 -3.23
CA LEU A 87 -10.69 -5.19 -1.99
C LEU A 87 -11.92 -6.01 -1.59
N LEU A 88 -13.12 -5.55 -1.94
CA LEU A 88 -14.35 -6.29 -1.68
C LEU A 88 -14.49 -7.56 -2.53
N ALA A 89 -13.64 -7.77 -3.53
CA ALA A 89 -13.55 -9.03 -4.27
C ALA A 89 -12.82 -10.14 -3.49
N LEU A 90 -12.02 -9.78 -2.48
CA LEU A 90 -11.30 -10.73 -1.66
C LEU A 90 -12.28 -11.44 -0.71
N SER A 91 -12.20 -12.76 -0.64
CA SER A 91 -12.87 -13.52 0.43
C SER A 91 -12.15 -13.35 1.77
N GLY A 92 -12.84 -13.61 2.88
CA GLY A 92 -12.23 -13.60 4.22
C GLY A 92 -10.89 -14.36 4.30
N PRO A 93 -10.83 -15.63 3.85
CA PRO A 93 -9.58 -16.40 3.85
C PRO A 93 -8.47 -15.79 2.97
N GLN A 94 -8.82 -15.19 1.82
CA GLN A 94 -7.84 -14.52 0.96
C GLN A 94 -7.29 -13.25 1.60
N LEU A 95 -8.15 -12.52 2.32
CA LEU A 95 -7.76 -11.32 3.05
C LEU A 95 -6.83 -11.68 4.20
N GLU A 96 -7.17 -12.69 5.00
CA GLU A 96 -6.35 -13.20 6.10
C GLU A 96 -4.97 -13.65 5.62
N GLN A 97 -4.91 -14.46 4.56
CA GLN A 97 -3.64 -14.92 4.01
C GLN A 97 -2.75 -13.76 3.53
N ARG A 98 -3.35 -12.73 2.91
CA ARG A 98 -2.60 -11.55 2.46
C ARG A 98 -2.13 -10.70 3.63
N LEU A 99 -2.93 -10.58 4.68
CA LEU A 99 -2.56 -9.86 5.89
C LEU A 99 -1.42 -10.56 6.62
N GLU A 100 -1.50 -11.86 6.82
CA GLU A 100 -0.44 -12.64 7.47
C GLU A 100 0.88 -12.47 6.71
N ALA A 101 0.85 -12.59 5.38
CA ALA A 101 2.03 -12.37 4.55
C ALA A 101 2.58 -10.94 4.65
N LEU A 102 1.71 -9.92 4.74
CA LEU A 102 2.13 -8.54 4.89
C LEU A 102 2.68 -8.25 6.29
N GLU A 103 2.07 -8.81 7.32
CA GLU A 103 2.49 -8.67 8.71
C GLU A 103 3.86 -9.31 8.92
N GLU A 104 4.05 -10.56 8.47
CA GLU A 104 5.33 -11.26 8.58
C GLU A 104 6.46 -10.46 7.91
N LEU A 105 6.19 -9.91 6.72
CA LEU A 105 7.16 -9.11 5.99
C LEU A 105 7.43 -7.75 6.63
N LEU A 106 6.39 -7.03 7.02
CA LEU A 106 6.55 -5.71 7.61
C LEU A 106 7.20 -5.81 8.99
N LEU A 107 6.88 -6.83 9.80
CA LEU A 107 7.60 -7.11 11.05
C LEU A 107 9.08 -7.40 10.79
N GLY A 108 9.38 -8.41 9.97
CA GLY A 108 10.77 -8.82 9.73
C GLY A 108 11.61 -7.68 9.15
N ALA A 109 10.99 -6.84 8.32
CA ALA A 109 11.68 -5.73 7.68
C ALA A 109 11.76 -4.47 8.55
N LEU A 110 10.82 -4.24 9.48
CA LEU A 110 10.91 -3.21 10.53
C LEU A 110 11.99 -3.56 11.55
N GLU A 111 12.07 -4.82 11.97
CA GLU A 111 13.09 -5.31 12.90
C GLU A 111 14.49 -5.18 12.31
N ALA A 112 14.70 -5.64 11.07
CA ALA A 112 15.98 -5.53 10.39
C ALA A 112 16.41 -4.07 10.14
N ALA A 113 15.46 -3.18 9.84
CA ALA A 113 15.74 -1.76 9.64
C ALA A 113 16.09 -1.03 10.94
N PHE A 114 15.42 -1.38 12.05
CA PHE A 114 15.73 -0.84 13.37
C PHE A 114 17.13 -1.29 13.82
N GLU A 115 17.47 -2.56 13.64
CA GLU A 115 18.80 -3.10 13.93
C GLU A 115 19.88 -2.44 13.07
N ALA A 116 19.64 -2.26 11.76
CA ALA A 116 20.57 -1.57 10.87
C ALA A 116 20.77 -0.08 11.23
N ALA A 117 19.70 0.61 11.63
CA ALA A 117 19.77 1.99 12.09
C ALA A 117 20.51 2.13 13.44
N MET A 118 20.37 1.14 14.32
CA MET A 118 21.08 1.08 15.60
C MET A 118 22.55 0.65 15.47
N ALA A 119 22.88 -0.15 14.44
CA ALA A 119 24.23 -0.61 14.14
C ALA A 119 25.05 0.41 13.33
N ALA A 120 24.40 1.41 12.71
CA ALA A 120 25.10 2.51 12.04
C ALA A 120 25.92 3.32 13.07
N PRO A 121 27.23 3.54 12.83
CA PRO A 121 28.05 4.33 13.73
C PRO A 121 27.64 5.80 13.66
N GLY A 122 26.80 6.24 14.61
CA GLY A 122 26.41 7.64 14.72
C GLY A 122 27.58 8.52 15.17
N PRO A 123 27.69 9.79 14.70
CA PRO A 123 28.60 10.76 15.27
C PRO A 123 28.11 11.17 16.65
N GLY A 124 28.70 10.55 17.68
CA GLY A 124 28.81 11.01 19.06
C GLY A 124 27.64 11.78 19.69
N THR A 125 26.73 11.06 20.36
CA THR A 125 26.17 11.50 21.65
C THR A 125 26.07 10.32 22.62
N ARG A 126 27.16 10.13 23.35
CA ARG A 126 27.28 9.25 24.51
C ARG A 126 26.47 9.82 25.67
N ARG A 127 25.15 9.57 25.70
CA ARG A 127 24.29 9.60 26.91
C ARG A 127 22.88 9.16 26.51
N GLN A 128 22.60 7.87 26.66
CA GLN A 128 21.51 7.30 27.47
C GLN A 128 21.40 5.80 27.15
N ARG A 129 22.36 5.01 27.64
CA ARG A 129 22.15 3.55 27.78
C ARG A 129 21.22 3.37 28.97
N GLN A 130 19.92 3.32 28.71
CA GLN A 130 19.00 2.57 29.57
C GLN A 130 18.60 1.34 28.76
N ALA A 131 19.05 0.18 29.25
CA ALA A 131 18.65 -1.11 28.72
C ALA A 131 17.14 -1.29 28.94
N PRO A 132 16.36 -1.74 27.94
CA PRO A 132 15.04 -2.27 28.20
C PRO A 132 15.20 -3.74 28.59
N ASP A 133 15.38 -4.00 29.88
CA ASP A 133 14.94 -5.28 30.44
C ASP A 133 13.40 -5.29 30.38
N ALA A 134 12.84 -6.39 29.85
CA ALA A 134 11.40 -6.73 29.76
C ALA A 134 10.59 -6.32 28.50
N ALA A 135 11.15 -6.40 27.29
CA ALA A 135 10.39 -6.21 26.03
C ALA A 135 10.03 -7.50 25.26
N SER A 136 10.18 -8.69 25.84
CA SER A 136 9.83 -9.94 25.18
C SER A 136 8.36 -10.30 25.46
N ARG A 137 7.42 -9.78 24.63
CA ARG A 137 6.09 -10.37 24.27
C ARG A 137 4.99 -9.37 23.83
N THR A 138 5.24 -8.07 23.71
CA THR A 138 4.22 -7.07 23.27
C THR A 138 4.36 -6.59 21.82
N LEU A 139 5.43 -6.98 21.13
CA LEU A 139 5.71 -6.63 19.73
C LEU A 139 4.61 -7.00 18.71
N PRO A 140 3.91 -8.15 18.81
CA PRO A 140 2.94 -8.55 17.79
C PRO A 140 1.76 -7.57 17.68
N ALA A 141 1.24 -7.11 18.82
CA ALA A 141 0.07 -6.24 18.84
C ALA A 141 0.37 -4.81 18.35
N ALA A 142 1.55 -4.27 18.72
CA ALA A 142 1.96 -2.95 18.25
C ALA A 142 2.31 -2.96 16.75
N ALA A 143 2.96 -4.01 16.28
CA ALA A 143 3.27 -4.18 14.86
C ALA A 143 2.00 -4.38 14.02
N ALA A 144 1.08 -5.23 14.47
CA ALA A 144 -0.23 -5.40 13.82
C ALA A 144 -0.99 -4.07 13.73
N ALA A 145 -0.97 -3.24 14.78
CA ALA A 145 -1.59 -1.91 14.75
C ALA A 145 -0.93 -0.96 13.73
N VAL A 146 0.40 -1.02 13.56
CA VAL A 146 1.11 -0.25 12.53
C VAL A 146 0.73 -0.75 11.14
N VAL A 147 0.71 -2.07 10.91
CA VAL A 147 0.30 -2.66 9.63
C VAL A 147 -1.14 -2.28 9.30
N ALA A 148 -2.07 -2.42 10.24
CA ALA A 148 -3.45 -1.99 10.09
C ALA A 148 -3.53 -0.50 9.71
N ALA A 149 -2.79 0.37 10.41
CA ALA A 149 -2.75 1.79 10.08
C ALA A 149 -2.13 2.08 8.70
N MET A 150 -1.12 1.31 8.26
CA MET A 150 -0.56 1.39 6.90
C MET A 150 -1.59 0.99 5.85
N LEU A 151 -2.35 -0.07 6.10
CA LEU A 151 -3.38 -0.56 5.18
C LEU A 151 -4.59 0.35 5.12
N VAL A 152 -4.93 1.01 6.23
CA VAL A 152 -5.93 2.10 6.22
C VAL A 152 -5.41 3.29 5.41
N ALA A 153 -4.12 3.62 5.51
CA ALA A 153 -3.53 4.73 4.73
C ALA A 153 -3.42 4.41 3.24
N ALA A 154 -2.99 3.19 2.89
CA ALA A 154 -2.82 2.71 1.52
C ALA A 154 -3.46 1.31 1.35
N PRO A 155 -4.79 1.23 1.14
CA PRO A 155 -5.51 -0.05 1.03
C PRO A 155 -5.04 -0.90 -0.15
N ARG A 156 -4.49 -0.25 -1.19
CA ARG A 156 -3.88 -0.89 -2.35
C ARG A 156 -2.75 -1.85 -2.02
N LEU A 157 -2.07 -1.67 -0.89
CA LEU A 157 -1.02 -2.60 -0.45
C LEU A 157 -1.55 -4.03 -0.32
N LEU A 158 -2.82 -4.22 0.10
CA LEU A 158 -3.46 -5.53 0.12
C LEU A 158 -3.62 -6.12 -1.28
N GLY A 159 -3.77 -5.28 -2.32
CA GLY A 159 -3.90 -5.72 -3.70
C GLY A 159 -2.57 -6.10 -4.35
N GLN A 160 -1.45 -5.57 -3.85
CA GLN A 160 -0.13 -5.72 -4.48
C GLN A 160 0.48 -7.11 -4.30
N ASN A 161 1.40 -7.44 -5.20
CA ASN A 161 2.21 -8.66 -5.07
C ASN A 161 3.15 -8.52 -3.86
N VAL A 162 3.03 -9.47 -2.95
CA VAL A 162 3.83 -9.57 -1.72
C VAL A 162 5.34 -9.47 -2.00
N GLY A 163 5.86 -10.22 -2.98
CA GLY A 163 7.27 -10.17 -3.37
C GLY A 163 7.71 -8.81 -3.93
N ALA A 164 6.82 -8.09 -4.62
CA ALA A 164 7.11 -6.73 -5.07
C ALA A 164 7.25 -5.77 -3.88
N LEU A 165 6.38 -5.87 -2.87
CA LEU A 165 6.48 -5.07 -1.65
C LEU A 165 7.78 -5.35 -0.88
N VAL A 166 8.18 -6.62 -0.79
CA VAL A 166 9.49 -7.01 -0.22
C VAL A 166 10.63 -6.32 -0.95
N ALA A 167 10.65 -6.41 -2.28
CA ALA A 167 11.72 -5.81 -3.08
C ALA A 167 11.76 -4.27 -2.93
N LYS A 168 10.60 -3.59 -2.84
CA LYS A 168 10.54 -2.15 -2.55
C LYS A 168 11.14 -1.83 -1.18
N TRP A 169 10.78 -2.60 -0.15
CA TRP A 169 11.29 -2.37 1.19
C TRP A 169 12.80 -2.64 1.29
N GLN A 170 13.27 -3.74 0.71
CA GLN A 170 14.70 -4.06 0.66
C GLN A 170 15.50 -2.97 -0.06
N LEU A 171 14.95 -2.39 -1.13
CA LEU A 171 15.55 -1.24 -1.79
C LEU A 171 15.66 -0.03 -0.85
N LEU A 172 14.57 0.32 -0.14
CA LEU A 172 14.58 1.41 0.83
C LEU A 172 15.61 1.17 1.94
N ALA A 173 15.67 -0.04 2.50
CA ALA A 173 16.65 -0.41 3.51
C ALA A 173 18.09 -0.31 2.99
N ALA A 174 18.34 -0.80 1.77
CA ALA A 174 19.65 -0.71 1.14
C ALA A 174 20.08 0.76 0.92
N LEU A 175 19.15 1.63 0.52
CA LEU A 175 19.39 3.07 0.37
C LEU A 175 19.75 3.74 1.70
N CYS A 176 19.12 3.34 2.81
CA CYS A 176 19.46 3.83 4.16
C CYS A 176 20.82 3.33 4.66
N SER A 177 21.25 2.11 4.26
CA SER A 177 22.48 1.49 4.75
C SER A 177 23.77 2.06 4.13
N LYS A 178 23.69 2.76 2.99
CA LYS A 178 24.85 3.39 2.37
C LYS A 178 25.34 4.53 3.27
N ALA A 179 26.62 4.49 3.66
CA ALA A 179 27.24 5.40 4.65
C ALA A 179 27.10 6.91 4.37
N ALA A 180 26.77 7.32 3.14
CA ALA A 180 26.52 8.70 2.75
C ALA A 180 25.08 9.19 2.98
N ALA A 181 24.18 8.32 3.45
CA ALA A 181 22.75 8.60 3.59
C ALA A 181 22.24 8.72 5.06
N PRO A 182 22.99 9.22 6.06
CA PRO A 182 22.49 9.29 7.43
C PRO A 182 21.27 10.22 7.56
N THR A 183 21.17 11.25 6.71
CA THR A 183 20.00 12.14 6.60
C THR A 183 18.75 11.41 6.11
N TRP A 184 18.88 10.58 5.08
CA TRP A 184 17.78 9.76 4.56
C TRP A 184 17.37 8.67 5.55
N ALA A 185 18.34 7.98 6.16
CA ALA A 185 18.05 6.98 7.17
C ALA A 185 17.26 7.60 8.34
N ALA A 186 17.69 8.76 8.84
CA ALA A 186 16.97 9.50 9.88
C ALA A 186 15.58 9.96 9.41
N ARG A 187 15.46 10.48 8.19
CA ARG A 187 14.18 10.97 7.64
C ARG A 187 13.16 9.87 7.39
N LEU A 188 13.60 8.72 6.89
CA LEU A 188 12.76 7.54 6.66
C LEU A 188 12.42 6.85 7.98
N ALA A 189 13.34 6.82 8.95
CA ALA A 189 13.03 6.38 10.31
C ALA A 189 11.99 7.29 10.99
N ALA A 190 12.07 8.60 10.78
CA ALA A 190 11.10 9.58 11.27
C ALA A 190 9.80 9.64 10.44
N ALA A 191 9.72 8.91 9.31
CA ALA A 191 8.54 8.92 8.46
C ALA A 191 7.33 8.35 9.22
N THR A 192 6.20 9.06 9.11
CA THR A 192 4.93 8.65 9.69
C THR A 192 4.41 7.38 9.03
N VAL A 193 3.47 6.68 9.68
CA VAL A 193 2.84 5.47 9.12
C VAL A 193 2.24 5.71 7.72
N PRO A 194 1.51 6.81 7.45
CA PRO A 194 1.01 7.09 6.11
C PRO A 194 2.13 7.32 5.08
N GLU A 195 3.20 8.01 5.44
CA GLU A 195 4.34 8.25 4.53
C GLU A 195 5.05 6.93 4.16
N ARG A 196 5.19 6.01 5.11
CA ARG A 196 5.76 4.68 4.85
C ARG A 196 4.85 3.85 3.95
N ALA A 197 3.54 3.92 4.18
CA ALA A 197 2.55 3.25 3.35
C ALA A 197 2.56 3.80 1.92
N GLU A 198 2.63 5.12 1.76
CA GLU A 198 2.77 5.80 0.48
C GLU A 198 4.02 5.34 -0.28
N LEU A 199 5.19 5.30 0.38
CA LEU A 199 6.42 4.83 -0.24
C LEU A 199 6.32 3.41 -0.82
N LEU A 200 5.57 2.53 -0.15
CA LEU A 200 5.34 1.17 -0.64
C LEU A 200 4.24 1.10 -1.70
N ASP A 201 3.28 2.03 -1.67
CA ASP A 201 2.23 2.10 -2.68
C ASP A 201 2.76 2.62 -4.02
N LEU A 202 3.77 3.49 -3.98
CA LEU A 202 4.36 4.11 -5.16
C LEU A 202 4.92 3.09 -6.17
N PRO A 203 4.84 3.37 -7.49
CA PRO A 203 5.47 2.54 -8.52
C PRO A 203 6.99 2.46 -8.35
N PHE A 204 7.60 1.36 -8.81
CA PHE A 204 9.07 1.19 -8.80
C PHE A 204 9.82 2.33 -9.50
N THR A 205 9.21 2.98 -10.50
CA THR A 205 9.81 4.13 -11.19
C THR A 205 10.06 5.31 -10.25
N HIS A 206 9.19 5.53 -9.26
CA HIS A 206 9.40 6.57 -8.25
C HIS A 206 10.51 6.19 -7.30
N LEU A 207 10.59 4.92 -6.87
CA LEU A 207 11.69 4.44 -6.03
C LEU A 207 13.04 4.42 -6.77
N ALA A 208 13.02 4.24 -8.10
CA ALA A 208 14.22 4.34 -8.93
C ALA A 208 14.84 5.74 -8.89
N ARG A 209 14.05 6.79 -8.61
CA ARG A 209 14.56 8.15 -8.37
C ARG A 209 15.46 8.22 -7.16
N LEU A 210 15.10 7.54 -6.07
CA LEU A 210 15.94 7.46 -4.87
C LEU A 210 17.24 6.74 -5.15
N ARG A 211 17.20 5.67 -5.96
CA ARG A 211 18.41 4.98 -6.40
C ARG A 211 19.30 5.86 -7.27
N TYR A 212 18.73 6.59 -8.23
CA TYR A 212 19.46 7.58 -9.02
C TYR A 212 20.16 8.60 -8.12
N LEU A 213 19.41 9.29 -7.25
CA LEU A 213 19.98 10.29 -6.35
C LEU A 213 21.08 9.70 -5.45
N SER A 214 20.91 8.46 -5.01
CA SER A 214 21.90 7.72 -4.23
C SER A 214 23.18 7.41 -5.01
N ASP A 215 23.06 7.01 -6.28
CA ASP A 215 24.20 6.69 -7.14
C ASP A 215 24.99 7.96 -7.53
N PHE A 216 24.34 9.13 -7.53
CA PHE A 216 24.98 10.44 -7.74
C PHE A 216 25.36 11.16 -6.43
N GLY A 217 25.19 10.53 -5.26
CA GLY A 217 25.61 11.08 -3.97
C GLY A 217 24.77 12.27 -3.46
N LEU A 218 23.55 12.44 -3.94
CA LEU A 218 22.66 13.57 -3.64
C LEU A 218 21.80 13.35 -2.37
N GLN A 219 22.11 12.35 -1.55
CA GLN A 219 21.29 11.98 -0.38
C GLN A 219 21.30 13.05 0.72
N GLY A 220 22.33 13.90 0.76
CA GLY A 220 22.44 15.00 1.73
C GLY A 220 21.63 16.25 1.35
N GLU A 221 21.25 16.38 0.08
CA GLU A 221 20.72 17.63 -0.47
C GLU A 221 19.21 17.57 -0.74
N VAL A 222 18.65 16.36 -0.82
CA VAL A 222 17.28 16.14 -1.29
C VAL A 222 16.50 15.34 -0.25
N ASP A 223 15.29 15.79 0.11
CA ASP A 223 14.40 14.98 0.93
C ASP A 223 13.86 13.78 0.12
N PRO A 224 13.94 12.55 0.64
CA PRO A 224 13.54 11.36 -0.11
C PRO A 224 12.03 11.34 -0.42
N LEU A 225 11.17 11.89 0.44
CA LEU A 225 9.74 11.96 0.14
C LEU A 225 9.43 13.01 -0.92
N GLU A 226 10.12 14.15 -0.89
CA GLU A 226 9.98 15.17 -1.93
C GLU A 226 10.38 14.63 -3.31
N ALA A 227 11.50 13.89 -3.39
CA ALA A 227 11.98 13.28 -4.63
C ALA A 227 10.98 12.29 -5.25
N VAL A 228 10.34 11.45 -4.43
CA VAL A 228 9.36 10.47 -4.93
C VAL A 228 7.99 11.09 -5.22
N ARG A 229 7.64 12.21 -4.57
CA ARG A 229 6.38 12.93 -4.78
C ARG A 229 6.43 13.92 -5.95
N ALA A 230 7.62 14.33 -6.38
CA ALA A 230 7.79 15.20 -7.53
C ALA A 230 7.05 14.65 -8.78
N SER A 231 6.48 15.54 -9.60
CA SER A 231 5.95 15.10 -10.90
C SER A 231 7.09 14.61 -11.79
N ASP A 232 6.77 13.78 -12.78
CA ASP A 232 7.79 13.29 -13.73
C ASP A 232 8.47 14.46 -14.46
N GLU A 233 7.73 15.52 -14.81
CA GLU A 233 8.28 16.70 -15.47
C GLU A 233 9.22 17.47 -14.55
N LEU A 234 8.81 17.69 -13.29
CA LEU A 234 9.60 18.43 -12.31
C LEU A 234 10.88 17.66 -11.97
N PHE A 235 10.78 16.36 -11.73
CA PHE A 235 11.93 15.52 -11.45
C PHE A 235 12.90 15.49 -12.65
N GLN A 236 12.37 15.35 -13.87
CA GLN A 236 13.19 15.34 -15.08
C GLN A 236 13.85 16.70 -15.36
N LEU A 237 13.20 17.81 -15.01
CA LEU A 237 13.77 19.15 -15.13
C LEU A 237 14.95 19.33 -14.16
N GLN A 238 14.80 18.86 -12.92
CA GLN A 238 15.86 18.91 -11.90
C GLN A 238 17.00 17.93 -12.20
N TYR A 239 16.67 16.76 -12.76
CA TYR A 239 17.61 15.67 -13.01
C TYR A 239 17.51 15.18 -14.46
N PRO A 240 18.03 15.95 -15.44
CA PRO A 240 17.86 15.66 -16.87
C PRO A 240 18.46 14.32 -17.31
N ASN A 241 19.43 13.80 -16.57
CA ASN A 241 20.09 12.53 -16.87
C ASN A 241 19.32 11.29 -16.37
N PHE A 242 18.23 11.46 -15.61
CA PHE A 242 17.49 10.34 -15.02
C PHE A 242 16.99 9.32 -16.05
N LYS A 243 16.36 9.78 -17.15
CA LYS A 243 15.88 8.90 -18.23
C LYS A 243 17.00 8.14 -18.93
N GLN A 244 18.18 8.75 -19.08
CA GLN A 244 19.32 8.06 -19.68
C GLN A 244 19.87 7.01 -18.72
N TRP A 245 19.98 7.36 -17.44
CA TRP A 245 20.40 6.45 -16.39
C TRP A 245 19.46 5.24 -16.25
N LEU A 246 18.14 5.43 -16.37
CA LEU A 246 17.17 4.33 -16.28
C LEU A 246 17.29 3.29 -17.42
N ARG A 247 17.93 3.66 -18.54
CA ARG A 247 18.14 2.78 -19.71
C ARG A 247 19.47 2.02 -19.66
N GLY A 248 20.39 2.40 -18.78
CA GLY A 248 21.69 1.75 -18.59
C GLY A 248 21.63 0.67 -17.53
#